data_AF-A0AAU9VKJ1-F1
#
_entry.id   AF-A0AAU9VKJ1-F1
#
_cell.length_a   1.000
_cell.length_b   1.000
_cell.length_c   1.000
_cell.angle_alpha   90.00
_cell.angle_beta   90.00
_cell.angle_gamma   90.00
#
_symmetry.space_group_name_H-M   'P 1'
#
loop_
_entity.id
_entity.type
_entity.pdbx_description
1 polymer ?
#
loop_
_entity_poly.entity_id
_entity_poly.type
_entity_poly.pdbx_seq_one_letter_code
_entity_poly.pdbx_strand_id
1 'polypeptide(L)'
;MPVCKTCRPPRLPLLEFRQLTWLPDPQFTDAAKEHYKAFDDIFGQDTVEVDRPGAKTQENKSGKAYFTKEKVYDTVECVSCGKWRCAYAPTKPPRASTDQIHQAVDTLMYTCGAPILLEGHPVAEIFIVCQDISCSDPVEKQYYSCKNFDLICCRCGSTEPDALVNEEMKRQYKVVNPVCKACLEKGTKPVVSALKTVTASTGKKKKKP
;
A
#
# COMPACT_ATOMS: atom_id res chain seq x y z
N MET A 1 24.44 -2.90 -7.80
CA MET A 1 23.44 -2.51 -6.77
C MET A 1 22.28 -1.81 -7.48
N PRO A 2 21.02 -2.10 -7.15
CA PRO A 2 19.89 -1.40 -7.76
C PRO A 2 20.00 0.10 -7.45
N VAL A 3 19.96 0.92 -8.50
CA VAL A 3 20.05 2.38 -8.38
C VAL A 3 18.65 2.91 -8.11
N CYS A 4 18.46 3.64 -7.01
CA CYS A 4 17.19 4.29 -6.71
C CYS A 4 16.91 5.36 -7.77
N LYS A 5 15.73 5.34 -8.40
CA LYS A 5 15.35 6.36 -9.40
C LYS A 5 15.00 7.71 -8.77
N THR A 6 14.72 7.72 -7.46
CA THR A 6 14.33 8.92 -6.71
C THR A 6 15.50 9.54 -5.97
N CYS A 7 16.38 8.72 -5.37
CA CYS A 7 17.51 9.20 -4.60
C CYS A 7 18.75 9.29 -5.48
N ARG A 8 19.43 10.44 -5.46
CA ARG A 8 20.78 10.56 -6.03
C ARG A 8 21.76 9.72 -5.19
N PRO A 9 22.85 9.22 -5.79
CA PRO A 9 23.89 8.53 -5.03
C PRO A 9 24.45 9.44 -3.92
N PRO A 10 24.95 8.87 -2.82
CA PRO A 10 25.66 9.65 -1.80
C PRO A 10 26.76 10.48 -2.44
N ARG A 11 26.91 11.74 -2.00
CA ARG A 11 27.99 12.61 -2.48
C ARG A 11 29.37 12.14 -2.03
N LEU A 12 29.41 11.36 -0.95
CA LEU A 12 30.63 10.77 -0.39
C LEU A 12 30.98 9.44 -1.09
N PRO A 13 32.27 9.09 -1.18
CA PRO A 13 32.70 7.75 -1.54
C PRO A 13 31.97 6.69 -0.70
N LEU A 14 31.51 5.61 -1.35
CA LEU A 14 30.67 4.60 -0.68
C LEU A 14 31.34 3.96 0.54
N LEU A 15 32.67 3.86 0.55
CA LEU A 15 33.41 3.31 1.68
C LEU A 15 33.34 4.23 2.90
N GLU A 16 33.55 5.54 2.70
CA GLU A 16 33.43 6.56 3.75
C GLU A 16 32.00 6.70 4.23
N PHE A 17 31.03 6.71 3.31
CA PHE A 17 29.61 6.79 3.66
C PHE A 17 29.18 5.64 4.57
N ARG A 18 29.69 4.42 4.33
CA ARG A 18 29.43 3.24 5.18
C ARG A 18 30.11 3.31 6.55
N GLN A 19 31.11 4.15 6.71
CA GLN A 19 31.82 4.36 7.99
C GLN A 19 31.17 5.45 8.84
N LEU A 20 30.06 6.06 8.40
CA LEU A 20 29.28 7.02 9.19
C LEU A 20 28.44 6.33 10.29
N THR A 21 29.00 5.31 10.95
CA THR A 21 28.37 4.62 12.09
C THR A 21 28.36 5.45 13.37
N TRP A 22 29.05 6.59 13.37
CA TRP A 22 29.09 7.52 14.50
C TRP A 22 27.82 8.36 14.62
N LEU A 23 27.02 8.44 13.54
CA LEU A 23 25.81 9.25 13.54
C LEU A 23 24.71 8.51 14.33
N PRO A 24 24.18 9.09 15.41
CA PRO A 24 23.15 8.43 16.21
C PRO A 24 21.84 8.35 15.44
N ASP A 25 21.11 7.25 15.64
CA ASP A 25 19.74 7.08 15.15
C ASP A 25 18.79 8.02 15.90
N PRO A 26 17.75 8.54 15.22
CA PRO A 26 16.75 9.37 15.87
C PRO A 26 16.04 8.60 16.98
N GLN A 27 15.85 9.24 18.13
CA GLN A 27 15.08 8.73 19.27
C GLN A 27 14.07 9.78 19.74
N PHE A 28 12.87 9.36 20.11
CA PHE A 28 11.89 10.30 20.70
C PHE A 28 12.30 10.76 22.09
N THR A 29 11.92 11.99 22.43
CA THR A 29 12.11 12.58 23.77
C THR A 29 11.31 11.83 24.83
N ASP A 30 10.12 11.35 24.47
CA ASP A 30 9.20 10.67 25.35
C ASP A 30 8.32 9.64 24.63
N ALA A 31 7.41 9.02 25.39
CA ALA A 31 6.44 8.07 24.86
C ALA A 31 5.33 8.71 24.00
N ALA A 32 5.16 10.04 24.03
CA ALA A 32 4.18 10.74 23.20
C ALA A 32 4.66 10.87 21.74
N LYS A 33 5.97 10.71 21.48
CA LYS A 33 6.58 10.66 20.14
C LYS A 33 6.34 11.91 19.29
N GLU A 34 6.18 13.07 19.94
CA GLU A 34 5.96 14.34 19.23
C GLU A 34 7.27 14.99 18.78
N HIS A 35 8.36 14.82 19.56
CA HIS A 35 9.65 15.43 19.29
C HIS A 35 10.81 14.45 19.44
N TYR A 36 11.79 14.52 18.54
CA TYR A 36 13.06 13.83 18.67
C TYR A 36 13.98 14.51 19.68
N LYS A 37 14.84 13.73 20.34
CA LYS A 37 15.91 14.27 21.19
C LYS A 37 16.87 15.13 20.36
N ALA A 38 17.48 16.12 20.99
CA ALA A 38 18.50 16.93 20.34
C ALA A 38 19.74 16.07 20.05
N PHE A 39 20.51 16.46 19.03
CA PHE A 39 21.71 15.74 18.63
C PHE A 39 22.70 15.57 19.79
N ASP A 40 22.95 16.64 20.56
CA ASP A 40 23.89 16.64 21.68
C ASP A 40 23.51 15.64 22.78
N ASP A 41 22.22 15.34 22.92
CA ASP A 41 21.71 14.41 23.94
C ASP A 41 21.88 12.94 23.55
N ILE A 42 22.01 12.63 22.25
CA ILE A 42 22.09 11.27 21.70
C ILE A 42 23.47 10.94 21.14
N PHE A 43 24.27 11.96 20.84
CA PHE A 43 25.58 11.78 20.25
C PHE A 43 26.52 10.99 21.19
N GLY A 44 27.12 9.93 20.66
CA GLY A 44 28.00 9.03 21.41
C GLY A 44 27.29 7.96 22.25
N GLN A 45 25.96 7.86 22.17
CA GLN A 45 25.20 6.75 22.75
C GLN A 45 24.99 5.64 21.73
N ASP A 46 24.87 4.39 22.20
CA ASP A 46 24.43 3.28 21.37
C ASP A 46 22.93 3.42 21.08
N THR A 47 22.61 3.87 19.87
CA THR A 47 21.24 4.02 19.40
C THR A 47 20.82 2.84 18.52
N VAL A 48 19.51 2.73 18.28
CA VAL A 48 18.93 1.76 17.35
C VAL A 48 17.87 2.45 16.50
N GLU A 49 17.73 2.02 15.24
CA GLU A 49 16.87 2.63 14.21
C GLU A 49 15.34 2.44 14.43
N VAL A 50 14.90 2.26 15.68
CA VAL A 50 13.51 1.90 16.04
C VAL A 50 12.52 3.05 15.84
N ASP A 51 12.97 4.28 16.03
CA ASP A 51 12.13 5.50 15.98
C ASP A 51 12.28 6.27 14.66
N ARG A 52 12.84 5.65 13.61
CA ARG A 52 12.94 6.31 12.30
C ARG A 52 11.55 6.69 11.78
N PRO A 53 11.41 7.79 11.01
CA PRO A 53 10.13 8.22 10.44
C PRO A 53 9.40 7.14 9.61
N GLY A 54 10.13 6.17 9.05
CA GLY A 54 9.57 5.04 8.30
C GLY A 54 9.35 3.74 9.08
N ALA A 55 9.65 3.70 10.39
CA ALA A 55 9.31 2.55 11.21
C ALA A 55 7.79 2.55 11.45
N LYS A 56 7.14 1.44 11.08
CA LYS A 56 5.70 1.25 11.27
C LYS A 56 5.40 1.24 12.77
N THR A 57 5.10 2.40 13.36
CA THR A 57 4.54 2.46 14.71
C THR A 57 3.23 1.69 14.69
N GLN A 58 3.13 0.60 15.46
CA GLN A 58 1.97 -0.30 15.47
C GLN A 58 0.67 0.30 16.02
N GLU A 59 0.55 1.62 16.13
CA GLU A 59 -0.60 2.26 16.77
C GLU A 59 -1.18 3.36 15.88
N ASN A 60 -2.07 2.92 14.98
CA ASN A 60 -3.29 3.65 14.66
C ASN A 60 -4.38 2.64 14.30
N LYS A 61 -4.92 1.97 15.34
CA LYS A 61 -6.12 1.11 15.21
C LYS A 61 -7.36 1.92 14.82
N SER A 62 -7.33 3.25 14.94
CA SER A 62 -8.41 4.18 14.57
C SER A 62 -8.55 4.41 13.05
N GLY A 63 -7.48 4.26 12.26
CA GLY A 63 -7.52 4.51 10.81
C GLY A 63 -8.19 3.42 9.97
N LYS A 64 -8.32 2.20 10.51
CA LYS A 64 -8.90 1.06 9.76
C LYS A 64 -10.38 1.23 9.42
N ALA A 65 -11.13 2.05 10.16
CA ALA A 65 -12.54 2.33 9.88
C ALA A 65 -12.75 3.25 8.67
N TYR A 66 -11.71 3.97 8.23
CA TYR A 66 -11.80 4.89 7.10
C TYR A 66 -11.52 4.21 5.76
N PHE A 67 -10.53 3.32 5.69
CA PHE A 67 -10.11 2.66 4.45
C PHE A 67 -10.92 1.39 4.15
N THR A 68 -12.22 1.56 3.87
CA THR A 68 -13.13 0.47 3.50
C THR A 68 -13.40 0.45 2.00
N LYS A 69 -13.83 -0.70 1.46
CA LYS A 69 -14.07 -0.86 0.01
C LYS A 69 -15.16 0.07 -0.51
N GLU A 70 -16.14 0.42 0.32
CA GLU A 70 -17.28 1.28 -0.03
C GLU A 70 -16.87 2.74 -0.24
N LYS A 71 -15.75 3.14 0.37
CA LYS A 71 -15.22 4.50 0.30
C LYS A 71 -14.16 4.65 -0.79
N VAL A 72 -13.76 3.57 -1.45
CA VAL A 72 -12.84 3.65 -2.59
C VAL A 72 -13.56 4.38 -3.71
N TYR A 73 -13.04 5.55 -4.06
CA TYR A 73 -13.60 6.39 -5.10
C TYR A 73 -12.86 6.22 -6.42
N ASP A 74 -11.53 6.29 -6.36
CA ASP A 74 -10.66 6.22 -7.53
C ASP A 74 -9.27 5.64 -7.14
N THR A 75 -8.33 5.67 -8.08
CA THR A 75 -6.96 5.19 -7.90
C THR A 75 -5.94 6.17 -8.44
N VAL A 76 -4.75 6.17 -7.84
CA VAL A 76 -3.62 7.01 -8.26
C VAL A 76 -2.38 6.13 -8.44
N GLU A 77 -1.63 6.33 -9.52
CA GLU A 77 -0.39 5.59 -9.77
C GLU A 77 0.77 6.22 -9.01
N CYS A 78 1.52 5.41 -8.26
CA CYS A 78 2.75 5.85 -7.63
C CYS A 78 3.91 5.91 -8.63
N VAL A 79 4.46 7.11 -8.88
CA VAL A 79 5.56 7.31 -9.84
C VAL A 79 6.85 6.56 -9.47
N SER A 80 7.08 6.29 -8.19
CA SER A 80 8.28 5.59 -7.72
C SER A 80 8.23 4.08 -7.96
N CYS A 81 7.04 3.47 -7.94
CA CYS A 81 6.91 2.00 -8.00
C CYS A 81 5.90 1.45 -9.01
N GLY A 82 5.16 2.31 -9.70
CA GLY A 82 4.14 1.96 -10.70
C GLY A 82 2.92 1.24 -10.14
N LYS A 83 2.72 1.23 -8.82
CA LYS A 83 1.53 0.60 -8.20
C LYS A 83 0.41 1.62 -8.10
N TRP A 84 -0.79 1.18 -8.45
CA TRP A 84 -2.04 1.86 -8.17
C TRP A 84 -2.37 1.82 -6.68
N ARG A 85 -2.70 2.99 -6.11
CA ARG A 85 -3.13 3.18 -4.72
C ARG A 85 -4.57 3.68 -4.68
N CYS A 86 -5.34 3.23 -3.71
CA CYS A 86 -6.74 3.61 -3.58
C CYS A 86 -6.85 5.03 -3.02
N ALA A 87 -7.60 5.89 -3.72
CA ALA A 87 -8.10 7.15 -3.23
C ALA A 87 -9.50 6.95 -2.64
N TYR A 88 -9.71 7.46 -1.43
CA TYR A 88 -10.94 7.26 -0.67
C TYR A 88 -11.69 8.58 -0.53
N ALA A 89 -13.02 8.52 -0.68
CA ALA A 89 -13.93 9.62 -0.37
C ALA A 89 -15.00 9.11 0.61
N PRO A 90 -15.22 9.77 1.76
CA PRO A 90 -16.11 9.28 2.80
C PRO A 90 -17.59 9.45 2.41
N THR A 91 -17.86 10.44 1.57
CA THR A 91 -19.16 10.74 0.98
C THR A 91 -18.98 10.89 -0.53
N LYS A 92 -20.08 10.81 -1.28
CA LYS A 92 -20.04 11.04 -2.73
C LYS A 92 -19.60 12.48 -3.01
N PRO A 93 -18.43 12.72 -3.63
CA PRO A 93 -17.94 14.06 -3.86
C PRO A 93 -18.81 14.78 -4.91
N PRO A 94 -18.93 16.12 -4.83
CA PRO A 94 -19.51 16.93 -5.90
C PRO A 94 -18.69 16.80 -7.20
N ARG A 95 -19.34 16.95 -8.36
CA ARG A 95 -18.66 16.85 -9.67
C ARG A 95 -17.44 17.78 -9.79
N ALA A 96 -17.56 19.02 -9.32
CA ALA A 96 -16.46 19.98 -9.35
C ALA A 96 -15.23 19.54 -8.55
N SER A 97 -15.42 18.74 -7.48
CA SER A 97 -14.33 18.18 -6.70
C SER A 97 -13.70 16.97 -7.39
N THR A 98 -14.52 16.17 -8.09
CA THR A 98 -14.06 15.05 -8.94
C THR A 98 -13.15 15.53 -10.06
N ASP A 99 -13.51 16.62 -10.76
CA ASP A 99 -12.68 17.13 -11.85
C ASP A 99 -11.31 17.62 -11.34
N GLN A 100 -11.29 18.22 -10.14
CA GLN A 100 -10.05 18.66 -9.49
C GLN A 100 -9.14 17.50 -9.09
N ILE A 101 -9.67 16.40 -8.56
CA ILE A 101 -8.84 15.24 -8.18
C ILE A 101 -8.25 14.56 -9.42
N HIS A 102 -9.02 14.41 -10.51
CA HIS A 102 -8.50 13.84 -11.75
C HIS A 102 -7.40 14.73 -12.34
N GLN A 103 -7.62 16.05 -12.39
CA GLN A 103 -6.59 16.99 -12.83
C GLN A 103 -5.32 16.89 -11.95
N ALA A 104 -5.49 16.81 -10.63
CA ALA A 104 -4.37 16.69 -9.70
C ALA A 104 -3.62 15.37 -9.86
N VAL A 105 -4.32 14.25 -10.07
CA VAL A 105 -3.70 12.95 -10.35
C VAL A 105 -2.91 12.99 -11.67
N ASP A 106 -3.40 13.71 -12.68
CA ASP A 106 -2.72 13.85 -13.97
C ASP A 106 -1.50 14.80 -13.92
N THR A 107 -1.51 15.79 -13.02
CA THR A 107 -0.43 16.81 -12.93
C THR A 107 0.58 16.57 -11.82
N LEU A 108 0.19 15.92 -10.73
CA LEU A 108 1.05 15.74 -9.56
C LEU A 108 1.72 14.37 -9.56
N MET A 109 3.00 14.36 -9.19
CA MET A 109 3.78 13.14 -9.06
C MET A 109 3.54 12.49 -7.69
N TYR A 110 2.53 11.63 -7.62
CA TYR A 110 2.19 10.92 -6.39
C TYR A 110 3.23 9.85 -6.01
N THR A 111 3.58 9.77 -4.72
CA THR A 111 4.43 8.72 -4.15
C THR A 111 3.76 8.05 -2.95
N CYS A 112 4.00 6.74 -2.76
CA CYS A 112 3.40 5.98 -1.66
C CYS A 112 3.72 6.64 -0.31
N GLY A 113 2.68 6.84 0.49
CA GLY A 113 2.79 7.44 1.83
C GLY A 113 2.62 8.96 1.85
N ALA A 114 2.70 9.64 0.70
CA ALA A 114 2.39 11.06 0.61
C ALA A 114 0.87 11.29 0.50
N PRO A 115 0.36 12.48 0.86
CA PRO A 115 -0.99 12.89 0.45
C PRO A 115 -1.06 13.11 -1.07
N ILE A 116 -2.23 12.91 -1.70
CA ILE A 116 -2.42 13.21 -3.14
C ILE A 116 -2.35 14.72 -3.37
N LEU A 117 -2.99 15.49 -2.49
CA LEU A 117 -3.13 16.93 -2.57
C LEU A 117 -2.34 17.59 -1.44
N LEU A 118 -1.75 18.75 -1.73
CA LEU A 118 -1.06 19.55 -0.73
C LEU A 118 -2.07 20.15 0.27
N GLU A 119 -1.60 20.39 1.50
CA GLU A 119 -2.39 21.08 2.52
C GLU A 119 -2.84 22.46 2.02
N GLY A 120 -4.11 22.79 2.29
CA GLY A 120 -4.76 24.02 1.81
C GLY A 120 -5.44 23.90 0.45
N HIS A 121 -5.32 22.77 -0.26
CA HIS A 121 -6.12 22.54 -1.47
C HIS A 121 -7.61 22.39 -1.11
N PRO A 122 -8.55 23.04 -1.82
CA PRO A 122 -9.98 23.05 -1.45
C PRO A 122 -10.65 21.68 -1.30
N VAL A 123 -10.06 20.64 -1.90
CA VAL A 123 -10.59 19.25 -1.87
C VAL A 123 -9.64 18.25 -1.21
N ALA A 124 -8.57 18.70 -0.54
CA ALA A 124 -7.61 17.82 0.14
C ALA A 124 -8.25 16.97 1.25
N GLU A 125 -9.27 17.50 1.92
CA GLU A 125 -10.00 16.78 2.98
C GLU A 125 -11.06 15.81 2.44
N ILE A 126 -11.41 15.94 1.15
CA ILE A 126 -12.44 15.10 0.50
C ILE A 126 -11.82 13.79 0.02
N PHE A 127 -10.62 13.85 -0.54
CA PHE A 127 -9.92 12.71 -1.12
C PHE A 127 -8.66 12.38 -0.32
N ILE A 128 -8.66 11.17 0.26
CA ILE A 128 -7.59 10.74 1.15
C ILE A 128 -6.99 9.42 0.64
N VAL A 129 -5.67 9.28 0.73
CA VAL A 129 -4.95 8.02 0.51
C VAL A 129 -4.42 7.47 1.82
N CYS A 130 -4.14 6.16 1.84
CA CYS A 130 -3.40 5.57 2.94
C CYS A 130 -1.98 6.15 2.97
N GLN A 131 -1.64 6.90 4.01
CA GLN A 131 -0.28 7.41 4.21
C GLN A 131 0.63 6.39 4.92
N ASP A 132 0.05 5.42 5.64
CA ASP A 132 0.76 4.25 6.15
C ASP A 132 0.90 3.17 5.06
N ILE A 133 1.57 3.53 3.96
CA ILE A 133 1.87 2.62 2.86
C ILE A 133 3.18 2.97 2.18
N SER A 134 3.96 1.96 1.85
CA SER A 134 5.26 2.11 1.17
C SER A 134 5.24 1.47 -0.21
N CYS A 135 6.26 1.76 -1.02
CA CYS A 135 6.45 1.12 -2.32
C CYS A 135 6.68 -0.41 -2.22
N SER A 136 7.06 -0.92 -1.05
CA SER A 136 7.27 -2.36 -0.80
C SER A 136 5.98 -3.10 -0.47
N ASP A 137 4.94 -2.37 -0.07
CA ASP A 137 3.64 -2.95 0.26
C ASP A 137 2.89 -3.35 -1.03
N PRO A 138 2.14 -4.47 -1.01
CA PRO A 138 1.29 -4.88 -2.13
C PRO A 138 0.18 -3.85 -2.41
N VAL A 139 -0.52 -4.02 -3.53
CA VAL A 139 -1.74 -3.24 -3.83
C VAL A 139 -2.79 -3.53 -2.76
N GLU A 140 -3.51 -2.50 -2.33
CA GLU A 140 -4.51 -2.57 -1.27
C GLU A 140 -5.60 -3.62 -1.59
N LYS A 141 -6.05 -4.36 -0.58
CA LYS A 141 -7.14 -5.34 -0.73
C LYS A 141 -8.44 -4.68 -1.24
N GLN A 142 -8.64 -3.42 -0.86
CA GLN A 142 -9.80 -2.61 -1.17
C GLN A 142 -9.94 -2.39 -2.68
N TYR A 143 -8.81 -2.23 -3.40
CA TYR A 143 -8.76 -2.16 -4.86
C TYR A 143 -9.52 -3.33 -5.50
N TYR A 144 -9.24 -4.56 -5.05
CA TYR A 144 -9.88 -5.77 -5.57
C TYR A 144 -11.31 -5.96 -5.08
N SER A 145 -11.67 -5.33 -3.95
CA SER A 145 -12.94 -5.55 -3.28
C SER A 145 -14.06 -4.65 -3.81
N CYS A 146 -13.74 -3.47 -4.35
CA CYS A 146 -14.72 -2.55 -4.92
C CYS A 146 -15.16 -2.91 -6.36
N LYS A 147 -14.39 -3.76 -7.07
CA LYS A 147 -14.69 -4.29 -8.43
C LYS A 147 -14.92 -3.23 -9.53
N ASN A 148 -14.40 -2.02 -9.35
CA ASN A 148 -14.57 -0.91 -10.30
C ASN A 148 -13.35 -0.69 -11.20
N PHE A 149 -12.26 -1.43 -10.98
CA PHE A 149 -10.98 -1.19 -11.65
C PHE A 149 -10.50 -2.43 -12.38
N ASP A 150 -9.56 -2.19 -13.30
CA ASP A 150 -8.92 -3.23 -14.08
C ASP A 150 -8.19 -4.25 -13.20
N LEU A 151 -8.13 -5.47 -13.72
CA LEU A 151 -7.49 -6.57 -13.04
C LEU A 151 -5.95 -6.42 -13.12
N ILE A 152 -5.32 -6.07 -11.99
CA ILE A 152 -3.86 -5.89 -11.91
C ILE A 152 -3.23 -6.85 -10.91
N CYS A 153 -1.96 -7.21 -11.08
CA CYS A 153 -1.22 -8.05 -10.14
C CYS A 153 -1.18 -7.42 -8.73
N CYS A 154 -1.62 -8.18 -7.71
CA CYS A 154 -1.67 -7.68 -6.33
C CYS A 154 -0.33 -7.38 -5.69
N ARG A 155 0.77 -7.83 -6.29
CA ARG A 155 2.11 -7.59 -5.75
C ARG A 155 2.80 -6.41 -6.40
N CYS A 156 2.82 -6.34 -7.72
CA CYS A 156 3.58 -5.34 -8.47
C CYS A 156 2.73 -4.29 -9.19
N GLY A 157 1.41 -4.48 -9.30
CA GLY A 157 0.53 -3.56 -10.01
C GLY A 157 0.52 -3.73 -11.53
N SER A 158 1.23 -4.72 -12.09
CA SER A 158 1.21 -4.98 -13.54
C SER A 158 -0.20 -5.28 -14.04
N THR A 159 -0.60 -4.61 -15.11
CA THR A 159 -1.91 -4.76 -15.77
C THR A 159 -2.01 -6.04 -16.59
N GLU A 160 -3.19 -6.31 -17.14
CA GLU A 160 -3.37 -7.35 -18.14
C GLU A 160 -2.46 -7.12 -19.37
N PRO A 161 -2.02 -8.21 -20.03
CA PRO A 161 -2.38 -9.63 -19.80
C PRO A 161 -1.57 -10.33 -18.69
N ASP A 162 -0.65 -9.64 -18.04
CA ASP A 162 0.25 -10.27 -17.07
C ASP A 162 -0.41 -10.60 -15.73
N ALA A 163 -1.51 -9.92 -15.38
CA ALA A 163 -2.28 -10.19 -14.17
C ALA A 163 -3.04 -11.52 -14.25
N LEU A 164 -2.41 -12.62 -13.83
CA LEU A 164 -3.03 -13.94 -13.90
C LEU A 164 -3.81 -14.26 -12.64
N VAL A 165 -5.09 -14.63 -12.80
CA VAL A 165 -5.81 -15.28 -11.71
C VAL A 165 -5.57 -16.78 -11.74
N ASN A 166 -5.28 -17.36 -10.59
CA ASN A 166 -5.15 -18.81 -10.47
C ASN A 166 -6.55 -19.46 -10.51
N GLU A 167 -6.93 -19.99 -11.67
CA GLU A 167 -8.23 -20.61 -11.92
C GLU A 167 -8.48 -21.85 -11.04
N GLU A 168 -7.44 -22.61 -10.70
CA GLU A 168 -7.57 -23.75 -9.79
C GLU A 168 -7.94 -23.28 -8.38
N MET A 169 -7.27 -22.24 -7.89
CA MET A 169 -7.63 -21.62 -6.61
C MET A 169 -9.03 -20.99 -6.64
N LYS A 170 -9.47 -20.44 -7.78
CA LYS A 170 -10.85 -19.93 -7.93
C LYS A 170 -11.90 -21.03 -7.77
N ARG A 171 -11.57 -22.30 -8.03
CA ARG A 171 -12.49 -23.41 -7.75
C ARG A 171 -12.71 -23.58 -6.25
N GLN A 172 -11.65 -23.41 -5.47
CA GLN A 172 -11.61 -23.70 -4.03
C GLN A 172 -11.98 -22.50 -3.16
N TYR A 173 -11.65 -21.29 -3.58
CA TYR A 173 -11.80 -20.05 -2.79
C TYR A 173 -12.76 -19.07 -3.45
N LYS A 174 -13.47 -18.27 -2.62
CA LYS A 174 -14.37 -17.22 -3.10
C LYS A 174 -13.63 -15.98 -3.59
N VAL A 175 -12.46 -15.70 -3.02
CA VAL A 175 -11.62 -14.56 -3.37
C VAL A 175 -10.24 -15.08 -3.75
N VAL A 176 -9.78 -14.72 -4.94
CA VAL A 176 -8.44 -14.99 -5.45
C VAL A 176 -7.96 -13.75 -6.16
N ASN A 177 -6.97 -13.06 -5.59
CA ASN A 177 -6.37 -11.90 -6.24
C ASN A 177 -5.28 -12.37 -7.23
N PRO A 178 -5.18 -11.72 -8.39
CA PRO A 178 -4.23 -12.08 -9.44
C PRO A 178 -2.76 -11.84 -9.04
N VAL A 179 -1.87 -12.68 -9.55
CA VAL A 179 -0.42 -12.54 -9.44
C VAL A 179 0.20 -12.79 -10.81
N CYS A 180 1.08 -11.91 -11.27
CA CYS A 180 1.76 -12.10 -12.55
C CYS A 180 2.83 -13.19 -12.51
N LYS A 181 3.18 -13.74 -13.67
CA LYS A 181 4.20 -14.81 -13.81
C LYS A 181 5.52 -14.43 -13.13
N ALA A 182 6.01 -13.22 -13.39
CA ALA A 182 7.25 -12.73 -12.82
C ALA A 182 7.21 -12.65 -11.28
N CYS A 183 6.05 -12.34 -10.68
CA CYS A 183 5.91 -12.35 -9.23
C CYS A 183 5.79 -13.78 -8.67
N LEU A 184 5.12 -14.67 -9.39
CA LEU A 184 4.99 -16.08 -9.02
C LEU A 184 6.34 -16.80 -9.03
N GLU A 185 7.15 -16.58 -10.06
CA GLU A 185 8.52 -17.12 -10.19
C GLU A 185 9.45 -16.62 -9.07
N LYS A 186 9.22 -15.40 -8.58
CA LYS A 186 9.90 -14.86 -7.39
C LYS A 186 9.38 -15.42 -6.07
N GLY A 187 8.49 -16.41 -6.10
CA GLY A 187 7.93 -17.08 -4.93
C GLY A 187 6.73 -16.36 -4.29
N THR A 188 6.14 -15.37 -4.97
CA THR A 188 4.93 -14.71 -4.46
C THR A 188 3.73 -15.66 -4.55
N LYS A 189 3.07 -15.90 -3.42
CA LYS A 189 1.86 -16.73 -3.38
C LYS A 189 0.62 -15.91 -3.74
N PRO A 190 -0.36 -16.48 -4.46
CA PRO A 190 -1.65 -15.85 -4.69
C PRO A 190 -2.36 -15.53 -3.37
N VAL A 191 -2.96 -14.35 -3.28
CA VAL A 191 -3.77 -13.98 -2.11
C VAL A 191 -5.15 -14.61 -2.27
N VAL A 192 -5.48 -15.55 -1.39
CA VAL A 192 -6.76 -16.25 -1.39
C VAL A 192 -7.49 -16.05 -0.07
N SER A 193 -8.83 -16.01 -0.11
CA SER A 193 -9.63 -16.05 1.12
C SER A 193 -11.01 -16.67 0.91
N ALA A 194 -11.60 -17.12 2.02
CA ALA A 194 -12.90 -17.79 2.13
C ALA A 194 -13.01 -19.07 1.27
N LEU A 195 -12.68 -20.21 1.87
CA LEU A 195 -12.88 -21.52 1.26
C LEU A 195 -14.37 -21.74 0.92
N LYS A 196 -14.66 -22.30 -0.25
CA LYS A 196 -16.02 -22.67 -0.63
C LYS A 196 -16.40 -23.94 0.13
N THR A 197 -17.49 -23.88 0.88
CA THR A 197 -18.09 -25.06 1.49
C THR A 197 -18.66 -25.94 0.38
N VAL A 198 -18.09 -27.13 0.18
CA VAL A 198 -18.71 -28.14 -0.69
C VAL A 198 -19.93 -28.67 0.06
N THR A 199 -21.13 -28.19 -0.26
CA THR A 199 -22.35 -28.85 0.21
C THR A 199 -22.43 -30.18 -0.52
N ALA A 200 -22.13 -31.26 0.19
CA ALA A 200 -22.43 -32.61 -0.26
C ALA A 200 -23.94 -32.71 -0.48
N SER A 201 -24.37 -32.75 -1.74
CA SER A 201 -25.74 -33.11 -2.09
C SER A 201 -25.93 -34.57 -1.71
N THR A 202 -26.47 -34.83 -0.52
CA THR A 202 -26.93 -36.15 -0.11
C THR A 202 -28.05 -36.58 -1.06
N GLY A 203 -27.72 -37.48 -1.98
CA GLY A 203 -28.66 -38.06 -2.91
C GLY A 203 -29.85 -38.67 -2.16
N LYS A 204 -31.06 -38.23 -2.50
CA LYS A 204 -32.31 -38.90 -2.14
C LYS A 204 -32.21 -40.36 -2.61
N LYS A 205 -32.03 -41.29 -1.67
CA LYS A 205 -32.21 -42.74 -1.93
C LYS A 205 -33.64 -42.95 -2.45
N LYS A 206 -33.75 -43.40 -3.69
CA LYS A 206 -34.96 -43.97 -4.28
C LYS A 206 -35.42 -45.13 -3.39
N LYS A 207 -36.61 -45.03 -2.79
CA LYS A 207 -37.39 -46.20 -2.37
C LYS A 207 -37.94 -46.85 -3.64
N LYS A 208 -37.70 -48.15 -3.77
CA LYS A 208 -38.14 -49.02 -4.87
C LYS A 208 -38.75 -50.27 -4.23
N PRO A 209 -39.60 -50.97 -4.98
CA PRO A 209 -41.04 -50.80 -5.06
C PRO A 209 -41.79 -51.28 -3.80
#